data_AF-A0A232D6I2-F1
#
_entry.id   AF-A0A232D6I2-F1
#
_cell.length_a   1.000
_cell.length_b   1.000
_cell.length_c   1.000
_cell.angle_alpha   90.00
_cell.angle_beta   90.00
_cell.angle_gamma   90.00
#
_symmetry.space_group_name_H-M   'P 1'
#
loop_
_entity.id
_entity.type
_entity.pdbx_description
1 polymer ?
#
loop_
_entity_poly.entity_id
_entity_poly.type
_entity_poly.pdbx_seq_one_letter_code
_entity_poly.pdbx_strand_id
1 'polypeptide(L)'
;MNPLFTNLTQETLAYLEDQLSNNDVAGDDELIDLFIEELSLTLEQAEAAVALRDQYLCQVFLNGQGPLHQDDGLSFDPHTKSVR
;
A
#
# COMPACT_ATOMS: atom_id res chain seq x y z
N MET A 1 3.03 -12.77 0.11
CA MET A 1 1.97 -11.90 -0.49
C MET A 1 0.70 -12.15 0.29
N ASN A 2 0.08 -11.09 0.81
CA ASN A 2 -1.15 -11.21 1.57
C ASN A 2 -2.30 -11.74 0.67
N PRO A 3 -2.97 -12.86 1.03
CA PRO A 3 -4.08 -13.41 0.25
C PRO A 3 -5.24 -12.43 0.01
N LEU A 4 -5.40 -11.42 0.86
CA LEU A 4 -6.44 -10.40 0.72
C LEU A 4 -6.29 -9.58 -0.57
N PHE A 5 -5.10 -9.50 -1.14
CA PHE A 5 -4.80 -8.68 -2.30
C PHE A 5 -4.70 -9.47 -3.61
N THR A 6 -4.75 -10.81 -3.57
CA THR A 6 -4.55 -11.65 -4.77
C THR A 6 -5.59 -11.43 -5.86
N ASN A 7 -6.79 -10.99 -5.48
CA ASN A 7 -7.93 -10.80 -6.38
C ASN A 7 -8.06 -9.35 -6.86
N LEU A 8 -7.18 -8.44 -6.42
CA LEU A 8 -7.20 -7.05 -6.82
C LEU A 8 -6.48 -6.87 -8.17
N THR A 9 -6.95 -5.88 -8.94
CA THR A 9 -6.32 -5.54 -10.20
C THR A 9 -5.01 -4.78 -9.95
N GLN A 10 -4.11 -4.78 -10.93
CA GLN A 10 -2.88 -3.99 -10.84
C GLN A 10 -3.16 -2.49 -10.69
N GLU A 11 -4.22 -1.98 -11.32
CA GLU A 11 -4.64 -0.57 -11.19
C GLU A 11 -5.09 -0.25 -9.76
N THR A 12 -5.89 -1.13 -9.16
CA THR A 12 -6.32 -1.01 -7.77
C THR A 12 -5.11 -1.01 -6.82
N LEU A 13 -4.16 -1.92 -7.01
CA LEU A 13 -2.96 -2.00 -6.18
C LEU A 13 -2.10 -0.73 -6.33
N ALA A 14 -1.91 -0.24 -7.56
CA ALA A 14 -1.16 0.99 -7.80
C ALA A 14 -1.82 2.22 -7.15
N TYR A 15 -3.15 2.30 -7.16
CA TYR A 15 -3.88 3.35 -6.46
C TYR A 15 -3.68 3.27 -4.94
N LEU A 16 -3.74 2.07 -4.36
CA LEU A 16 -3.47 1.87 -2.93
C LEU A 16 -2.04 2.30 -2.59
N GLU A 17 -1.04 1.88 -3.35
CA GLU A 17 0.37 2.27 -3.14
C GLU A 17 0.53 3.80 -3.17
N ASP A 18 -0.12 4.48 -4.11
CA ASP A 18 -0.09 5.94 -4.21
C ASP A 18 -0.70 6.61 -2.97
N GLN A 19 -1.91 6.18 -2.55
CA GLN A 19 -2.57 6.75 -1.38
C GLN A 19 -1.79 6.48 -0.08
N LEU A 20 -1.26 5.28 0.09
CA LEU A 20 -0.50 4.91 1.30
C LEU A 20 0.84 5.64 1.40
N SER A 21 1.47 5.97 0.26
CA SER A 21 2.78 6.62 0.23
C SER A 21 2.70 8.15 0.26
N ASN A 22 1.63 8.74 -0.30
CA ASN A 22 1.58 10.17 -0.62
C ASN A 22 0.44 10.94 0.04
N ASN A 23 -0.56 10.27 0.65
CA ASN A 23 -1.69 10.96 1.26
C ASN A 23 -1.35 11.35 2.72
N ASP A 24 -1.06 12.63 2.95
CA ASP A 24 -0.77 13.23 4.26
C ASP A 24 -1.97 13.98 4.86
N VAL A 25 -3.10 14.00 4.16
CA VAL A 25 -4.31 14.73 4.54
C VAL A 25 -5.29 13.84 5.29
N ALA A 26 -5.51 12.62 4.80
CA ALA A 26 -6.50 11.69 5.33
C ALA A 26 -5.94 10.88 6.52
N GLY A 27 -6.74 10.72 7.57
CA GLY A 27 -6.49 9.74 8.63
C GLY A 27 -6.67 8.29 8.16
N ASP A 28 -6.33 7.33 9.00
CA ASP A 28 -6.49 5.90 8.69
C ASP A 28 -7.96 5.53 8.46
N ASP A 29 -8.87 6.02 9.30
CA ASP A 29 -10.31 5.79 9.16
C ASP A 29 -10.84 6.36 7.83
N GLU A 30 -10.39 7.56 7.44
CA GLU A 30 -10.79 8.20 6.18
C GLU A 30 -10.23 7.45 4.95
N LEU A 31 -9.03 6.87 5.05
CA LEU A 31 -8.48 6.02 3.99
C LEU A 31 -9.24 4.69 3.86
N ILE A 32 -9.66 4.10 4.98
CA ILE A 32 -10.49 2.88 4.96
C ILE A 32 -11.79 3.16 4.22
N ASP A 33 -12.50 4.23 4.58
CA ASP A 33 -13.74 4.64 3.92
C ASP A 33 -13.50 4.89 2.42
N LEU A 34 -12.44 5.64 2.07
CA LEU A 34 -12.06 5.90 0.68
C LEU A 34 -11.85 4.62 -0.12
N PHE A 35 -11.14 3.63 0.42
CA PHE A 35 -10.85 2.39 -0.29
C PHE A 35 -12.08 1.50 -0.46
N ILE A 36 -12.99 1.52 0.51
CA ILE A 36 -14.27 0.82 0.40
C ILE A 36 -15.14 1.50 -0.66
N GLU A 37 -15.26 2.82 -0.62
CA GLU A 37 -16.16 3.58 -1.50
C GLU A 37 -15.67 3.65 -2.95
N GLU A 38 -14.39 3.99 -3.17
CA GLU A 38 -13.84 4.22 -4.51
C GLU A 38 -13.37 2.95 -5.20
N LEU A 39 -12.87 1.97 -4.44
CA LEU A 39 -12.28 0.74 -5.00
C LEU A 39 -13.13 -0.51 -4.76
N SER A 40 -14.27 -0.37 -4.05
CA SER A 40 -15.13 -1.49 -3.67
C SER A 40 -14.38 -2.59 -2.88
N LEU A 41 -13.38 -2.21 -2.09
CA LEU A 41 -12.71 -3.15 -1.20
C LEU A 41 -13.65 -3.62 -0.09
N THR A 42 -13.43 -4.84 0.40
CA THR A 42 -14.01 -5.25 1.67
C THR A 42 -13.35 -4.47 2.81
N LEU A 43 -14.06 -4.34 3.94
CA LEU A 43 -13.48 -3.72 5.14
C LEU A 43 -12.14 -4.38 5.53
N GLU A 44 -12.08 -5.71 5.50
CA GLU A 44 -10.86 -6.46 5.82
C GLU A 44 -9.70 -6.14 4.85
N GLN A 45 -9.99 -5.95 3.56
CA GLN A 45 -8.99 -5.53 2.58
C GLN A 45 -8.50 -4.11 2.83
N ALA A 46 -9.42 -3.18 3.14
CA ALA A 46 -9.08 -1.78 3.40
C ALA A 46 -8.26 -1.62 4.69
N GLU A 47 -8.68 -2.26 5.78
CA GLU A 47 -7.94 -2.31 7.04
C GLU A 47 -6.54 -2.92 6.87
N ALA A 48 -6.45 -4.03 6.12
CA ALA A 48 -5.16 -4.67 5.84
C ALA A 48 -4.23 -3.78 4.99
N ALA A 49 -4.78 -2.98 4.06
CA ALA A 49 -4.00 -2.04 3.28
C ALA A 49 -3.48 -0.88 4.16
N VAL A 50 -4.36 -0.28 4.98
CA VAL A 50 -4.00 0.82 5.87
C VAL A 50 -3.03 0.38 6.97
N ALA A 51 -3.10 -0.88 7.43
CA ALA A 51 -2.10 -1.44 8.36
C ALA A 51 -0.66 -1.45 7.80
N LEU A 52 -0.48 -1.31 6.47
CA LEU A 52 0.82 -1.21 5.83
C LEU A 52 1.30 0.25 5.66
N ARG A 53 0.46 1.25 5.99
CA ARG A 53 0.72 2.67 5.74
C ARG A 53 2.03 3.15 6.35
N ASP A 54 2.33 2.78 7.59
CA ASP A 54 3.60 3.15 8.26
C ASP A 54 4.83 2.69 7.46
N GLN A 55 4.76 1.53 6.79
CA GLN A 55 5.84 1.04 5.96
C GLN A 55 5.99 1.89 4.68
N TYR A 56 4.87 2.19 4.01
CA TYR A 56 4.85 3.02 2.80
C TYR A 56 5.28 4.47 3.07
N LEU A 57 5.01 5.01 4.26
CA LEU A 57 5.48 6.33 4.68
C LEU A 57 6.99 6.36 5.01
N CYS A 58 7.55 5.25 5.50
CA CYS A 58 8.94 5.17 5.94
C CYS A 58 9.91 4.66 4.87
N GLN A 59 9.43 3.92 3.87
CA GLN A 59 10.26 3.24 2.88
C GLN A 59 9.84 3.59 1.45
N VAL A 60 10.85 3.79 0.59
CA VAL A 60 10.62 4.04 -0.84
C VAL A 60 10.59 2.70 -1.56
N PHE A 61 9.42 2.06 -1.61
CA PHE A 61 9.26 0.82 -2.37
C PHE A 61 9.36 1.05 -3.87
N LEU A 62 9.93 0.07 -4.58
CA LEU A 62 9.85 0.06 -6.04
C LEU A 62 8.39 -0.22 -6.45
N ASN A 63 7.94 0.42 -7.53
CA ASN A 63 6.57 0.29 -8.03
C ASN A 63 6.20 -1.19 -8.25
N GLY A 64 5.09 -1.64 -7.67
CA GLY A 64 4.62 -3.02 -7.78
C GLY A 64 5.51 -4.05 -7.08
N GLN A 65 6.39 -3.61 -6.19
CA GLN A 65 7.28 -4.45 -5.39
C GLN A 65 7.09 -4.23 -3.89
N GLY A 66 6.09 -3.44 -3.48
CA GLY A 66 5.81 -3.17 -2.07
C GLY A 66 5.06 -4.29 -1.34
N PRO A 67 4.78 -4.09 -0.03
CA PRO A 67 4.09 -5.06 0.83
C PRO A 67 2.71 -5.54 0.34
N LEU A 68 2.04 -4.76 -0.52
CA LEU A 68 0.79 -5.21 -1.17
C LEU A 68 1.01 -6.39 -2.15
N HIS A 69 2.22 -6.54 -2.67
CA HIS A 69 2.58 -7.55 -3.68
C HIS A 69 3.38 -8.72 -3.10
N GLN A 70 4.15 -8.53 -2.03
CA GLN A 70 5.02 -9.56 -1.46
C GLN A 70 5.37 -9.23 0.00
N ASP A 71 5.76 -10.24 0.79
CA ASP A 71 5.96 -10.03 2.24
C ASP A 71 7.24 -9.23 2.52
N ASP A 72 8.29 -9.46 1.73
CA ASP A 72 9.57 -8.72 1.78
C ASP A 72 9.66 -7.77 0.58
N GLY A 73 8.91 -6.66 0.64
CA GLY A 73 8.89 -5.68 -0.44
C GLY A 73 10.28 -5.09 -0.73
N LEU A 74 10.59 -4.81 -2.01
CA LEU A 74 11.88 -4.25 -2.40
C LEU A 74 11.84 -2.72 -2.27
N SER A 75 12.71 -2.18 -1.41
CA SER A 75 12.80 -0.73 -1.18
C SER A 75 14.17 -0.17 -1.54
N PHE A 76 14.18 1.10 -1.95
CA PHE A 76 15.39 1.84 -2.23
C PHE A 76 15.88 2.55 -0.97
N ASP A 77 17.11 2.26 -0.55
CA ASP A 77 17.79 3.00 0.50
C ASP A 77 18.58 4.18 -0.09
N PRO A 78 18.16 5.43 0.15
CA PRO A 78 18.83 6.62 -0.38
C PRO A 78 20.23 6.85 0.20
N HIS A 79 20.53 6.33 1.40
CA HIS A 79 21.83 6.51 2.04
C HIS A 79 22.92 5.67 1.38
N THR A 80 22.58 4.42 1.06
CA THR A 80 23.52 3.48 0.42
C THR A 80 23.36 3.40 -1.09
N LYS A 81 22.30 4.02 -1.65
CA LYS A 81 21.96 3.98 -3.07
C LYS A 81 21.80 2.54 -3.58
N SER A 82 21.15 1.70 -2.76
CA SER A 82 20.96 0.28 -3.05
C SER A 82 19.50 -0.12 -2.89
N VAL A 83 19.11 -1.21 -3.56
CA VAL A 83 17.80 -1.87 -3.38
C VAL A 83 17.97 -2.98 -2.36
N ARG A 84 17.00 -3.12 -1.47
CA ARG A 84 17.01 -4.09 -0.36
C ARG A 84 15.66 -4.77 -0.22
#